data_AF-A0A838JP63-F1
#
_entry.id   AF-A0A838JP63-F1
#
_cell.length_a   1.000
_cell.length_b   1.000
_cell.length_c   1.000
_cell.angle_alpha   90.00
_cell.angle_beta   90.00
_cell.angle_gamma   90.00
#
_symmetry.space_group_name_H-M   'P 1'
#
loop_
_entity.id
_entity.type
_entity.pdbx_description
1 polymer ?
#
loop_
_entity_poly.entity_id
_entity_poly.type
_entity_poly.pdbx_seq_one_letter_code
_entity_poly.pdbx_strand_id
1 'polypeptide(L)'
;MLENVDFVGGWKLYFSISGVLLLAGLAAIALGNLNLGIDFEGGAQFTVANAERNLSDDEVRAALPDDIAAEAVITTLGQNGYEVRTPVINSQEEQRQVRDSLSEAFAGEVSVTTVSPAFGQQLRNQALQAVVAALLIIVAFISFRFEFAFALAAMAALLHDILMTVGFYAIVGREVSLVTVVAVLTVLGYSI
;
A
#
# COMPACT_ATOMS: atom_id res chain seq x y z
N MET A 1 2.94 -28.57 -27.23
CA MET A 1 1.73 -27.74 -27.50
C MET A 1 1.99 -26.23 -27.47
N LEU A 2 3.22 -25.73 -27.22
CA LEU A 2 3.55 -24.29 -27.21
C LEU A 2 4.55 -23.85 -28.31
N GLU A 3 4.84 -24.69 -29.32
CA GLU A 3 5.88 -24.39 -30.32
C GLU A 3 5.55 -23.25 -31.30
N ASN A 4 4.33 -22.70 -31.31
CA ASN A 4 3.89 -21.66 -32.26
C ASN A 4 3.26 -20.43 -31.58
N VAL A 5 3.70 -20.05 -30.38
CA VAL A 5 3.28 -18.78 -29.76
C VAL A 5 4.24 -17.67 -30.18
N ASP A 6 3.75 -16.71 -30.96
CA ASP A 6 4.50 -15.52 -31.36
C ASP A 6 4.46 -14.46 -30.25
N PHE A 7 5.49 -14.47 -29.39
CA PHE A 7 5.66 -13.47 -28.33
C PHE A 7 6.11 -12.10 -28.85
N VAL A 8 6.65 -12.04 -30.07
CA VAL A 8 7.26 -10.82 -30.61
C VAL A 8 6.27 -10.05 -31.48
N GLY A 9 5.40 -10.72 -32.24
CA GLY A 9 4.51 -10.07 -33.22
C GLY A 9 3.60 -8.98 -32.64
N GLY A 10 3.20 -9.10 -31.37
CA GLY A 10 2.34 -8.14 -30.67
C GLY A 10 3.06 -7.05 -29.88
N TRP A 11 4.40 -6.96 -29.93
CA TRP A 11 5.18 -6.15 -28.98
C TRP A 11 4.74 -4.68 -28.89
N LYS A 12 4.39 -4.05 -30.03
CA LYS A 12 3.93 -2.65 -30.06
C LYS A 12 2.63 -2.44 -29.30
N LEU A 13 1.70 -3.39 -29.39
CA LEU A 13 0.43 -3.31 -28.69
C LEU A 13 0.62 -3.44 -27.18
N TYR A 14 1.38 -4.45 -26.74
CA TYR A 14 1.64 -4.67 -25.31
C TYR A 14 2.41 -3.51 -24.68
N PHE A 15 3.43 -2.98 -25.38
CA PHE A 15 4.15 -1.79 -24.92
C PHE A 15 3.26 -0.54 -24.87
N SER A 16 2.33 -0.40 -25.82
CA SER A 16 1.39 0.72 -25.83
C SER A 16 0.39 0.62 -24.67
N ILE A 17 -0.17 -0.56 -24.41
CA ILE A 17 -1.06 -0.81 -23.27
C ILE A 17 -0.33 -0.53 -21.95
N SER A 18 0.88 -1.09 -21.79
CA SER A 18 1.69 -0.87 -20.59
C SER A 18 2.04 0.61 -20.40
N GLY A 19 2.42 1.28 -21.48
CA GLY A 19 2.72 2.72 -21.47
C GLY A 19 1.51 3.57 -21.05
N VAL A 20 0.32 3.27 -21.55
CA VAL A 20 -0.91 3.97 -21.14
C VAL A 20 -1.21 3.74 -19.65
N LEU A 21 -1.10 2.51 -19.17
CA LEU A 21 -1.32 2.20 -17.75
C LEU A 21 -0.29 2.88 -16.85
N LEU A 22 0.97 2.87 -17.24
CA LEU A 22 2.05 3.53 -16.51
C LEU A 22 1.83 5.04 -16.45
N LEU A 23 1.44 5.67 -17.56
CA LEU A 23 1.10 7.10 -17.58
C LEU A 23 -0.11 7.42 -16.71
N ALA A 24 -1.16 6.59 -16.73
CA ALA A 24 -2.32 6.75 -15.86
C ALA A 24 -1.94 6.64 -14.38
N GLY A 25 -1.06 5.69 -14.03
CA GLY A 25 -0.55 5.51 -12.68
C GLY A 25 0.29 6.70 -12.23
N LEU A 26 1.22 7.18 -13.07
CA LEU A 26 2.01 8.37 -12.81
C LEU A 26 1.13 9.62 -12.64
N ALA A 27 0.08 9.76 -13.46
CA ALA A 27 -0.88 10.86 -13.33
C ALA A 27 -1.64 10.78 -12.00
N ALA A 28 -2.12 9.60 -11.60
CA ALA A 28 -2.79 9.40 -10.31
C ALA A 28 -1.87 9.78 -9.13
N ILE A 29 -0.60 9.35 -9.16
CA ILE A 29 0.40 9.73 -8.14
C ILE A 29 0.62 11.25 -8.15
N ALA A 30 0.80 11.87 -9.32
CA ALA A 30 1.05 13.31 -9.43
C ALA A 30 -0.14 14.17 -8.96
N LEU A 31 -1.37 13.64 -9.04
CA LEU A 31 -2.57 14.27 -8.50
C LEU A 31 -2.77 14.07 -7.00
N GLY A 32 -1.87 13.33 -6.32
CA GLY A 32 -1.93 13.10 -4.88
C GLY A 32 -2.76 11.89 -4.46
N ASN A 33 -3.16 11.01 -5.39
CA ASN A 33 -3.97 9.81 -5.06
C ASN A 33 -3.15 8.67 -4.44
N LEU A 34 -1.88 8.90 -4.10
CA LEU A 34 -1.06 7.91 -3.42
C LEU A 34 -1.38 7.92 -1.91
N ASN A 35 -2.31 7.06 -1.50
CA ASN A 35 -2.74 6.97 -0.12
C ASN A 35 -1.70 6.19 0.73
N LEU A 36 -0.98 6.89 1.59
CA LEU A 36 0.02 6.28 2.46
C LEU A 36 -0.61 5.83 3.77
N GLY A 37 -0.28 4.62 4.21
CA GLY A 37 -0.83 4.08 5.44
C GLY A 37 -0.25 4.68 6.70
N ILE A 38 -0.84 4.27 7.83
CA ILE A 38 -0.42 4.66 9.18
C ILE A 38 1.06 4.35 9.45
N ASP A 39 1.63 3.36 8.76
CA ASP A 39 3.05 2.99 8.82
C ASP A 39 3.98 4.14 8.36
N PHE A 40 3.49 5.06 7.53
CA PHE A 40 4.30 6.11 6.91
C PHE A 40 3.88 7.53 7.30
N GLU A 41 2.58 7.77 7.51
CA GLU A 41 2.05 9.07 7.92
C GLU A 41 1.86 9.16 9.45
N GLY A 42 1.83 8.03 10.13
CA GLY A 42 1.35 7.93 11.51
C GLY A 42 -0.17 7.86 11.55
N GLY A 43 -0.72 7.56 12.72
CA GLY A 43 -2.16 7.38 12.88
C GLY A 43 -2.51 6.51 14.08
N ALA A 44 -3.79 6.16 14.16
CA ALA A 44 -4.29 5.18 15.10
C ALA A 44 -5.00 4.05 14.36
N GLN A 45 -4.78 2.83 14.82
CA GLN A 45 -5.45 1.63 14.38
C GLN A 45 -6.27 1.07 15.54
N PHE A 46 -7.57 0.99 15.33
CA PHE A 46 -8.52 0.36 16.23
C PHE A 46 -8.87 -1.01 15.67
N THR A 47 -8.46 -2.06 16.38
CA THR A 47 -8.79 -3.43 16.00
C THR A 47 -9.90 -3.94 16.92
N VAL A 48 -11.05 -4.24 16.33
CA VAL A 48 -12.20 -4.84 16.99
C VAL A 48 -12.10 -6.36 16.82
N ALA A 49 -11.97 -7.07 17.94
CA ALA A 49 -12.02 -8.52 17.98
C ALA A 49 -13.35 -9.00 18.54
N ASN A 50 -13.81 -10.16 18.05
CA ASN A 50 -15.04 -10.81 18.51
C ASN A 50 -16.27 -9.89 18.44
N ALA A 51 -16.44 -9.15 17.35
CA ALA A 51 -17.61 -8.31 17.14
C ALA A 51 -18.88 -9.19 17.21
N GLU A 52 -19.81 -8.82 18.10
CA GLU A 52 -21.09 -9.51 18.24
C GLU A 52 -22.06 -9.10 17.12
N ARG A 53 -21.85 -7.90 16.55
CA ARG A 53 -22.63 -7.36 15.45
C ARG A 53 -21.80 -7.28 14.18
N ASN A 54 -22.42 -7.68 13.07
CA ASN A 54 -21.88 -7.42 11.74
C ASN A 54 -22.40 -6.08 11.25
N LEU A 55 -21.50 -5.12 11.12
CA LEU A 55 -21.79 -3.78 10.64
C LEU A 55 -21.19 -3.62 9.25
N SER A 56 -21.92 -2.95 8.37
CA SER A 56 -21.39 -2.46 7.10
C SER A 56 -20.40 -1.32 7.33
N ASP A 57 -19.49 -1.09 6.39
CA ASP A 57 -18.51 0.01 6.47
C ASP A 57 -19.19 1.37 6.70
N ASP A 58 -20.39 1.58 6.16
CA ASP A 58 -21.16 2.82 6.36
C ASP A 58 -21.69 2.96 7.78
N GLU A 59 -22.14 1.88 8.42
CA GLU A 59 -22.59 1.87 9.81
C GLU A 59 -21.42 2.10 10.78
N VAL A 60 -20.26 1.52 10.47
CA VAL A 60 -19.03 1.76 11.24
C VAL A 60 -18.60 3.22 11.12
N ARG A 61 -18.65 3.78 9.91
CA ARG A 61 -18.31 5.17 9.64
C ARG A 61 -19.26 6.13 10.37
N ALA A 62 -20.56 5.80 10.43
CA ALA A 62 -21.56 6.58 11.16
C ALA A 62 -21.40 6.53 12.70
N ALA A 63 -20.69 5.54 13.23
CA ALA A 63 -20.38 5.45 14.67
C ALA A 63 -19.17 6.31 15.09
N LEU A 64 -18.37 6.76 14.12
CA LEU A 64 -17.19 7.58 14.36
C LEU A 64 -17.57 9.08 14.43
N PRO A 65 -16.79 9.91 15.15
CA PRO A 65 -16.87 11.37 15.03
C PRO A 65 -16.71 11.83 13.58
N ASP A 66 -17.49 12.82 13.13
CA ASP A 66 -17.55 13.26 11.72
C ASP A 66 -16.19 13.65 11.14
N ASP A 67 -15.36 14.31 11.94
CA ASP A 67 -14.01 14.76 11.60
C ASP A 67 -13.04 13.59 11.37
N ILE A 68 -13.23 12.48 12.09
CA ILE A 68 -12.42 11.26 11.95
C ILE A 68 -12.99 10.36 10.84
N ALA A 69 -14.32 10.29 10.74
CA ALA A 69 -15.03 9.43 9.79
C ALA A 69 -14.69 9.74 8.32
N ALA A 70 -14.41 11.01 8.00
CA ALA A 70 -14.07 11.45 6.64
C ALA A 70 -12.81 10.75 6.09
N GLU A 71 -11.80 10.57 6.94
CA GLU A 71 -10.49 10.04 6.56
C GLU A 71 -10.25 8.62 7.07
N ALA A 72 -11.20 8.04 7.82
CA ALA A 72 -11.08 6.69 8.35
C ALA A 72 -11.09 5.62 7.23
N VAL A 73 -10.17 4.67 7.30
CA VAL A 73 -10.14 3.48 6.44
C VAL A 73 -10.64 2.30 7.25
N ILE A 74 -11.72 1.67 6.78
CA ILE A 74 -12.36 0.54 7.45
C ILE A 74 -12.04 -0.73 6.65
N THR A 75 -11.60 -1.78 7.34
CA THR A 75 -11.28 -3.07 6.74
C THR A 75 -11.87 -4.19 7.58
N THR A 76 -12.65 -5.06 6.96
CA THR A 76 -13.17 -6.27 7.63
C THR A 76 -12.07 -7.33 7.74
N LEU A 77 -11.86 -7.85 8.96
CA LEU A 77 -10.91 -8.91 9.28
C LEU A 77 -11.68 -10.23 9.53
N GLY A 78 -11.80 -11.07 8.50
CA GLY A 78 -12.47 -12.37 8.62
C GLY A 78 -13.99 -12.23 8.81
N GLN A 79 -14.59 -13.04 9.68
CA GLN A 79 -16.06 -13.03 9.89
C GLN A 79 -16.52 -12.04 10.96
N ASN A 80 -15.76 -11.86 12.06
CA ASN A 80 -16.17 -11.07 13.23
C ASN A 80 -15.07 -10.11 13.72
N GLY A 81 -14.17 -9.70 12.83
CA GLY A 81 -13.10 -8.76 13.13
C GLY A 81 -13.19 -7.54 12.23
N TYR A 82 -12.80 -6.38 12.76
CA TYR A 82 -12.74 -5.14 12.00
C TYR A 82 -11.47 -4.37 12.37
N GLU A 83 -10.93 -3.67 11.40
CA GLU A 83 -9.81 -2.74 11.57
C GLU A 83 -10.26 -1.37 11.07
N VAL A 84 -10.17 -0.38 11.95
CA VAL A 84 -10.47 1.02 11.64
C VAL A 84 -9.18 1.81 11.82
N ARG A 85 -8.65 2.33 10.73
CA ARG A 85 -7.48 3.20 10.73
C ARG A 85 -7.91 4.64 10.59
N THR A 86 -7.29 5.51 11.39
CA THR A 86 -7.58 6.94 11.40
C THR A 86 -6.28 7.73 11.26
N PRO A 87 -6.37 9.00 10.84
CA PRO A 87 -5.28 9.94 11.00
C PRO A 87 -4.83 10.06 12.46
N VAL A 88 -3.75 10.81 12.67
CA VAL A 88 -3.13 11.00 13.99
C VAL A 88 -4.09 11.71 14.94
N ILE A 89 -4.53 10.99 15.96
CA ILE A 89 -5.33 11.53 17.06
C ILE A 89 -4.40 12.03 18.16
N ASN A 90 -4.40 13.34 18.42
CA ASN A 90 -3.47 13.98 19.36
C ASN A 90 -3.99 13.97 20.81
N SER A 91 -5.30 13.84 20.99
CA SER A 91 -5.94 13.84 22.31
C SER A 91 -6.23 12.41 22.77
N GLN A 92 -5.78 12.06 23.98
CA GLN A 92 -6.18 10.78 24.60
C GLN A 92 -7.69 10.68 24.79
N GLU A 93 -8.38 11.80 24.98
CA GLU A 93 -9.82 11.81 25.17
C GLU A 93 -10.54 11.46 23.88
N GLU A 94 -10.10 12.03 22.76
CA GLU A 94 -10.64 11.76 21.43
C GLU A 94 -10.37 10.31 21.02
N GLN A 95 -9.20 9.77 21.34
CA GLN A 95 -8.89 8.36 21.12
C GLN A 95 -9.79 7.44 21.98
N ARG A 96 -10.09 7.81 23.22
CA ARG A 96 -11.03 7.07 24.07
C ARG A 96 -12.44 7.14 23.49
N GLN A 97 -12.88 8.31 23.06
CA GLN A 97 -14.20 8.49 22.44
C GLN A 97 -14.37 7.58 21.23
N VAL A 98 -13.38 7.51 20.33
CA VAL A 98 -13.42 6.59 19.18
C VAL A 98 -13.46 5.13 19.63
N ARG A 99 -12.61 4.76 20.59
CA ARG A 99 -12.60 3.40 21.14
C ARG A 99 -13.96 3.01 21.71
N ASP A 100 -14.56 3.90 22.50
CA ASP A 100 -15.83 3.65 23.20
C ASP A 100 -16.99 3.58 22.20
N SER A 101 -17.04 4.47 21.21
CA SER A 101 -18.00 4.40 20.10
C SER A 101 -17.92 3.08 19.34
N LEU A 102 -16.72 2.62 19.00
CA LEU A 102 -16.54 1.33 18.32
C LEU A 102 -16.91 0.15 19.22
N SER A 103 -16.55 0.22 20.50
CA SER A 103 -16.90 -0.80 21.49
C SER A 103 -18.41 -0.93 21.63
N GLU A 104 -19.14 0.18 21.70
CA GLU A 104 -20.61 0.21 21.78
C GLU A 104 -21.28 -0.25 20.48
N ALA A 105 -20.76 0.18 19.33
CA ALA A 105 -21.29 -0.18 18.03
C ALA A 105 -21.21 -1.70 17.79
N PHE A 106 -20.04 -2.30 18.05
CA PHE A 106 -19.78 -3.70 17.78
C PHE A 106 -20.08 -4.65 18.95
N ALA A 107 -20.27 -4.12 20.16
CA ALA A 107 -20.29 -4.89 21.41
C ALA A 107 -19.09 -5.84 21.53
N GLY A 108 -17.90 -5.38 21.13
CA GLY A 108 -16.69 -6.18 21.00
C GLY A 108 -15.48 -5.58 21.72
N GLU A 109 -14.38 -6.32 21.78
CA GLU A 109 -13.15 -5.84 22.39
C GLU A 109 -12.36 -4.97 21.40
N VAL A 110 -12.15 -3.70 21.75
CA VAL A 110 -11.41 -2.75 20.92
C VAL A 110 -10.00 -2.56 21.49
N SER A 111 -9.00 -2.95 20.70
CA SER A 111 -7.59 -2.67 20.96
C SER A 111 -7.12 -1.51 20.09
N VAL A 112 -6.16 -0.72 20.60
CA VAL A 112 -5.67 0.48 19.90
C VAL A 112 -4.17 0.42 19.78
N THR A 113 -3.68 0.60 18.56
CA THR A 113 -2.26 0.73 18.23
C THR A 113 -2.03 2.08 17.57
N THR A 114 -1.05 2.84 18.03
CA THR A 114 -0.73 4.15 17.46
C THR A 114 0.66 4.18 16.87
N VAL A 115 0.80 4.82 15.72
CA VAL A 115 2.08 5.12 15.09
C VAL A 115 2.28 6.63 15.10
N SER A 116 3.42 7.09 15.62
CA SER A 116 3.72 8.51 15.61
C SER A 116 4.21 8.95 14.22
N PRO A 117 3.93 10.20 13.80
CA PRO A 117 4.41 10.71 12.50
C PRO A 117 5.93 10.64 12.34
N ALA A 118 6.67 10.85 13.42
CA ALA A 118 8.14 10.77 13.41
C ALA A 118 8.63 9.34 13.13
N PHE A 119 8.01 8.34 13.76
CA PHE A 119 8.32 6.94 13.50
C PHE A 119 7.90 6.53 12.07
N GLY A 120 6.73 6.99 11.62
CA GLY A 120 6.27 6.73 10.25
C GLY A 120 7.20 7.33 9.19
N GLN A 121 7.68 8.56 9.40
CA GLN A 121 8.67 9.18 8.53
C GLN A 121 9.99 8.41 8.51
N GLN A 122 10.45 7.91 9.67
CA GLN A 122 11.62 7.06 9.74
C GLN A 122 11.42 5.77 8.94
N LEU A 123 10.28 5.10 9.11
CA LEU A 123 9.97 3.84 8.43
C LEU A 123 9.84 4.03 6.92
N ARG A 124 9.22 5.13 6.48
CA ARG A 124 9.16 5.53 5.07
C ARG A 124 10.55 5.71 4.46
N ASN A 125 11.44 6.42 5.16
CA ASN A 125 12.80 6.64 4.68
C ASN A 125 13.58 5.32 4.60
N GLN A 126 13.40 4.42 5.57
CA GLN A 126 14.01 3.09 5.55
C GLN A 126 13.48 2.23 4.41
N ALA A 127 12.17 2.27 4.14
CA ALA A 127 11.55 1.59 3.00
C ALA A 127 12.13 2.08 1.66
N LEU A 128 12.23 3.40 1.47
CA LEU A 128 12.84 3.98 0.27
C LEU A 128 14.32 3.58 0.13
N GLN A 129 15.08 3.60 1.22
CA GLN A 129 16.47 3.14 1.24
C GLN A 129 16.58 1.66 0.87
N ALA A 130 15.69 0.80 1.36
CA ALA A 130 15.67 -0.62 1.05
C ALA A 130 15.40 -0.88 -0.44
N VAL A 131 14.45 -0.17 -1.04
CA VAL A 131 14.16 -0.27 -2.49
C VAL A 131 15.37 0.17 -3.31
N VAL A 132 15.98 1.31 -2.99
CA VAL A 132 17.17 1.79 -3.69
C VAL A 132 18.34 0.82 -3.54
N ALA A 133 18.58 0.31 -2.33
CA ALA A 133 19.64 -0.66 -2.07
C ALA A 133 19.43 -1.97 -2.86
N ALA A 134 18.20 -2.48 -2.91
CA ALA A 134 17.85 -3.66 -3.68
C ALA A 134 18.12 -3.47 -5.18
N LEU A 135 17.69 -2.34 -5.75
CA LEU A 135 17.97 -2.00 -7.16
C LEU A 135 19.47 -1.94 -7.45
N LEU A 136 20.25 -1.31 -6.57
CA LEU A 136 21.71 -1.23 -6.73
C LEU A 136 22.37 -2.61 -6.66
N ILE A 137 21.95 -3.47 -5.72
CA ILE A 137 22.46 -4.84 -5.58
C ILE A 137 22.15 -5.66 -6.84
N ILE A 138 20.92 -5.58 -7.36
CA ILE A 138 20.51 -6.30 -8.58
C ILE A 138 21.35 -5.83 -9.77
N VAL A 139 21.49 -4.52 -9.97
CA VAL A 139 22.26 -3.96 -11.09
C VAL A 139 23.73 -4.32 -10.99
N ALA A 140 24.32 -4.28 -9.80
CA ALA A 140 25.69 -4.73 -9.57
C ALA A 140 25.85 -6.22 -9.89
N PHE A 141 24.92 -7.06 -9.45
CA PHE A 141 24.91 -8.49 -9.74
C PHE A 141 24.81 -8.77 -11.24
N ILE A 142 23.86 -8.14 -11.94
CA ILE A 142 23.68 -8.32 -13.39
C ILE A 142 24.90 -7.81 -14.15
N SER A 143 25.45 -6.65 -13.76
CA SER A 143 26.65 -6.09 -14.41
C SER A 143 27.88 -6.97 -14.24
N PHE A 144 27.99 -7.70 -13.12
CA PHE A 144 29.06 -8.66 -12.90
C PHE A 144 28.84 -9.96 -13.67
N ARG A 145 27.59 -10.42 -13.76
CA ARG A 145 27.24 -11.74 -14.32
C ARG A 145 27.00 -11.71 -15.83
N PHE A 146 26.59 -10.58 -16.40
CA PHE A 146 26.15 -10.40 -17.78
C PHE A 146 26.75 -9.13 -18.41
N GLU A 147 26.57 -8.97 -19.72
CA GLU A 147 26.95 -7.74 -20.44
C GLU A 147 26.20 -6.51 -19.90
N PHE A 148 26.87 -5.35 -19.90
CA PHE A 148 26.32 -4.09 -19.39
C PHE A 148 24.97 -3.70 -20.02
N ALA A 149 24.73 -4.07 -21.28
CA ALA A 149 23.45 -3.86 -21.94
C ALA A 149 22.27 -4.55 -21.22
N PHE A 150 22.50 -5.74 -20.64
CA PHE A 150 21.47 -6.44 -19.86
C PHE A 150 21.19 -5.75 -18.52
N ALA A 151 22.19 -5.13 -17.89
CA ALA A 151 22.00 -4.37 -16.66
C ALA A 151 21.09 -3.14 -16.88
N LEU A 152 21.26 -2.45 -18.01
CA LEU A 152 20.40 -1.32 -18.39
C LEU A 152 18.96 -1.78 -18.69
N ALA A 153 18.80 -2.88 -19.43
CA ALA A 153 17.48 -3.43 -19.74
C ALA A 153 16.75 -3.89 -18.47
N ALA A 154 17.46 -4.57 -17.55
CA ALA A 154 16.92 -5.00 -16.27
C ALA A 154 16.53 -3.80 -15.39
N MET A 155 17.37 -2.76 -15.31
CA MET A 155 17.02 -1.55 -14.57
C MET A 155 15.72 -0.91 -15.10
N ALA A 156 15.57 -0.82 -16.42
CA ALA A 156 14.37 -0.27 -17.03
C ALA A 156 13.12 -1.13 -16.73
N ALA A 157 13.25 -2.46 -16.78
CA ALA A 157 12.17 -3.39 -16.43
C ALA A 157 11.77 -3.27 -14.95
N LEU A 158 12.72 -3.21 -14.03
CA LEU A 158 12.42 -3.08 -12.60
C LEU A 158 11.76 -1.74 -12.27
N LEU A 159 12.24 -0.65 -12.86
CA LEU A 159 11.62 0.65 -12.67
C LEU A 159 10.18 0.66 -13.20
N HIS A 160 9.95 0.05 -14.37
CA HIS A 160 8.61 -0.12 -14.92
C HIS A 160 7.71 -0.89 -13.95
N ASP A 161 8.17 -2.00 -13.37
CA ASP A 161 7.36 -2.84 -12.50
C ASP A 161 7.04 -2.18 -11.15
N ILE A 162 7.98 -1.42 -10.57
CA ILE A 162 7.71 -0.59 -9.39
C ILE A 162 6.67 0.48 -9.71
N LEU A 163 6.85 1.21 -10.82
CA LEU A 163 5.93 2.28 -11.20
C LEU A 163 4.54 1.75 -11.54
N MET A 164 4.45 0.58 -12.17
CA MET A 164 3.18 -0.08 -12.46
C MET A 164 2.48 -0.55 -11.18
N THR A 165 3.21 -1.19 -10.26
CA THR A 165 2.61 -1.68 -9.01
C THR A 165 2.15 -0.54 -8.11
N VAL A 166 2.99 0.48 -7.89
CA VAL A 166 2.64 1.65 -7.07
C VAL A 166 1.59 2.52 -7.78
N GLY A 167 1.71 2.69 -9.10
CA GLY A 167 0.74 3.44 -9.90
C GLY A 167 -0.65 2.80 -9.90
N PHE A 168 -0.72 1.47 -9.91
CA PHE A 168 -1.98 0.75 -9.77
C PHE A 168 -2.63 0.99 -8.40
N TYR A 169 -1.85 1.00 -7.32
CA TYR A 169 -2.35 1.35 -5.98
C TYR A 169 -2.94 2.77 -5.96
N ALA A 170 -2.25 3.73 -6.58
CA ALA A 170 -2.73 5.11 -6.68
C ALA A 170 -4.01 5.25 -7.51
N ILE A 171 -4.18 4.46 -8.58
CA ILE A 171 -5.41 4.46 -9.39
C ILE A 171 -6.59 3.90 -8.60
N VAL A 172 -6.39 2.79 -7.90
CA VAL A 172 -7.47 2.11 -7.15
C VAL A 172 -7.76 2.82 -5.81
N GLY A 173 -6.85 3.69 -5.35
CA GLY A 173 -6.95 4.33 -4.04
C GLY A 173 -6.68 3.37 -2.88
N ARG A 174 -5.89 2.31 -3.12
CA ARG A 174 -5.47 1.39 -2.07
C ARG A 174 -4.35 2.00 -1.26
N GLU A 175 -4.40 1.76 0.05
CA GLU A 175 -3.38 2.20 0.98
C GLU A 175 -2.04 1.49 0.73
N VAL A 176 -0.95 2.25 0.75
CA VAL A 176 0.42 1.75 0.69
C VAL A 176 0.98 1.65 2.10
N SER A 177 1.24 0.43 2.55
CA SER A 177 1.77 0.13 3.89
C SER A 177 3.15 -0.52 3.83
N LEU A 178 3.73 -0.85 4.99
CA LEU A 178 4.98 -1.62 5.04
C LEU A 178 4.84 -2.97 4.33
N VAL A 179 3.66 -3.61 4.43
CA VAL A 179 3.36 -4.87 3.75
C VAL A 179 3.40 -4.67 2.23
N THR A 180 2.90 -3.54 1.72
CA THR A 180 3.00 -3.20 0.30
C THR A 180 4.44 -3.07 -0.14
N VAL A 181 5.31 -2.43 0.65
CA VAL A 181 6.75 -2.33 0.34
C VAL A 181 7.40 -3.71 0.28
N VAL A 182 7.09 -4.60 1.22
CA VAL A 182 7.59 -5.98 1.20
C VAL A 182 7.11 -6.71 -0.06
N ALA A 183 5.85 -6.53 -0.46
CA ALA A 183 5.32 -7.10 -1.68
C ALA A 183 6.04 -6.58 -2.94
N VAL A 184 6.30 -5.26 -3.01
CA VAL A 184 7.06 -4.65 -4.12
C VAL A 184 8.49 -5.21 -4.18
N LEU A 185 9.19 -5.32 -3.05
CA LEU A 185 10.52 -5.94 -2.99
C LEU A 185 10.50 -7.42 -3.42
N THR A 186 9.41 -8.13 -3.12
CA THR A 186 9.22 -9.52 -3.56
C THR A 186 9.01 -9.61 -5.07
N VAL A 187 8.19 -8.73 -5.65
CA VAL A 187 7.99 -8.63 -7.10
C VAL A 187 9.32 -8.33 -7.80
N LEU A 188 10.10 -7.38 -7.28
CA LEU A 188 11.42 -7.06 -7.82
C LEU A 188 12.37 -8.27 -7.82
N GLY A 189 12.35 -9.08 -6.75
CA GLY A 189 13.16 -10.28 -6.67
C GLY A 189 12.74 -11.38 -7.64
N TYR A 190 11.44 -11.50 -7.93
CA TYR A 190 10.90 -12.49 -8.86
C TYR A 190 10.96 -12.03 -10.33
N SER A 191 10.98 -10.73 -10.57
CA SER A 191 11.00 -10.11 -11.91
C SER A 191 12.35 -10.26 -12.64
N ILE A 192 13.41 -10.67 -11.94
CA ILE A 192 14.79 -10.72 -12.43
C ILE A 192 15.27 -12.15 -12.64
#